data_AF-A0A7K4H6I9-F1
#
_entry.id   AF-A0A7K4H6I9-F1
#
_cell.length_a   1.000
_cell.length_b   1.000
_cell.length_c   1.000
_cell.angle_alpha   90.00
_cell.angle_beta   90.00
_cell.angle_gamma   90.00
#
_symmetry.space_group_name_H-M   'P 1'
#
loop_
_entity.id
_entity.type
_entity.pdbx_description
1 polymer ?
#
loop_
_entity_poly.entity_id
_entity_poly.type
_entity_poly.pdbx_seq_one_letter_code
_entity_poly.pdbx_strand_id
1 'polypeptide(L)'
;MPLKKCNEDNKSGWKWGDSGKCFVGPDAKKKAIKMGITIEGPKKFSEMASEHEWEIEESEIEYVLECAYEAGASFAEGSCISIALLTNEGWTEEITEDNFVVPAGEDYYEGYEGDDVEEWDIAANRPGLWENIRRKKEREGKKYRPAKPGDKDRPDPDAWKKAQSKDGFKPHMMYDKDGKGHMAKTYEDHLRMKKMGYTHEANAAEYKGRKVTLNKPFRTPGGPKKSAVYTKNEKGNVVLVRFGDPNMKIKKSNPARRKSFRARHNCSNPGPKWKARYWSCKAW
;
A
#
# COMPACT_ATOMS: atom_id res chain seq x y z
N MET A 1 -13.63 19.67 -36.51
CA MET A 1 -12.19 19.71 -36.23
C MET A 1 -11.37 19.33 -37.46
N PRO A 2 -10.30 20.09 -37.79
CA PRO A 2 -9.42 19.84 -38.95
C PRO A 2 -8.47 18.64 -38.75
N LEU A 3 -8.93 17.58 -38.09
CA LEU A 3 -8.14 16.38 -37.84
C LEU A 3 -8.11 15.50 -39.10
N LYS A 4 -6.91 15.18 -39.60
CA LYS A 4 -6.72 14.39 -40.83
C LYS A 4 -5.88 13.15 -40.56
N LYS A 5 -6.16 12.07 -41.30
CA LYS A 5 -5.28 10.89 -41.33
C LYS A 5 -4.01 11.21 -42.12
N CYS A 6 -2.89 10.64 -41.71
CA CYS A 6 -1.61 10.75 -42.39
C CYS A 6 -0.86 9.41 -42.33
N ASN A 7 0.17 9.26 -43.15
CA ASN A 7 1.04 8.09 -43.14
C ASN A 7 2.49 8.56 -43.04
N GLU A 8 3.25 7.98 -42.11
CA GLU A 8 4.68 8.22 -41.93
C GLU A 8 5.34 6.84 -41.71
N ASP A 9 6.37 6.53 -42.47
CA ASP A 9 7.09 5.24 -42.43
C ASP A 9 6.19 3.99 -42.51
N ASN A 10 5.24 3.96 -43.46
CA ASN A 10 4.25 2.88 -43.64
C ASN A 10 3.35 2.61 -42.42
N LYS A 11 3.25 3.54 -41.49
CA LYS A 11 2.33 3.48 -40.35
C LYS A 11 1.25 4.53 -40.49
N SER A 12 0.01 4.13 -40.25
CA SER A 12 -1.12 5.05 -40.23
C SER A 12 -1.10 5.91 -38.96
N GLY A 13 -1.44 7.17 -39.14
CA GLY A 13 -1.34 8.20 -38.13
C GLY A 13 -2.37 9.31 -38.29
N TRP A 14 -2.23 10.34 -37.47
CA TRP A 14 -3.11 11.51 -37.43
C TRP A 14 -2.30 12.80 -37.37
N LYS A 15 -2.79 13.84 -38.05
CA LYS A 15 -2.24 15.21 -38.03
C LYS A 15 -3.35 16.25 -37.90
N TRP A 16 -2.98 17.44 -37.42
CA TRP A 16 -3.89 18.58 -37.35
C TRP A 16 -3.74 19.49 -38.57
N GLY A 17 -4.82 19.72 -39.30
CA GLY A 17 -4.82 20.47 -40.54
C GLY A 17 -3.91 19.86 -41.61
N ASP A 18 -3.54 20.67 -42.60
CA ASP A 18 -2.63 20.25 -43.67
C ASP A 18 -1.15 20.42 -43.30
N SER A 19 -0.83 21.40 -42.46
CA SER A 19 0.52 21.77 -42.02
C SER A 19 0.96 21.08 -40.71
N GLY A 20 0.06 20.38 -40.01
CA GLY A 20 0.41 19.73 -38.76
C GLY A 20 1.33 18.52 -38.92
N LYS A 21 2.11 18.26 -37.88
CA LYS A 21 2.99 17.09 -37.79
C LYS A 21 2.16 15.81 -37.80
N CYS A 22 2.63 14.79 -38.52
CA CYS A 22 2.05 13.46 -38.46
C CYS A 22 2.47 12.76 -37.16
N PHE A 23 1.50 12.18 -36.45
CA PHE A 23 1.74 11.36 -35.28
C PHE A 23 1.31 9.93 -35.59
N VAL A 24 2.16 8.96 -35.30
CA VAL A 24 1.89 7.52 -35.47
C VAL A 24 1.88 6.81 -34.11
N GLY A 25 1.12 5.71 -33.99
CA GLY A 25 0.99 4.91 -32.76
C GLY A 25 -0.35 5.07 -32.02
N PRO A 26 -0.54 4.39 -30.88
CA PRO A 26 -1.84 4.28 -30.21
C PRO A 26 -2.44 5.63 -29.77
N ASP A 27 -1.60 6.61 -29.43
CA ASP A 27 -2.06 7.95 -29.01
C ASP A 27 -1.93 9.02 -30.11
N ALA A 28 -1.73 8.62 -31.36
CA ALA A 28 -1.56 9.52 -32.50
C ALA A 28 -2.67 10.57 -32.62
N LYS A 29 -3.93 10.12 -32.49
CA LYS A 29 -5.11 10.99 -32.58
C LYS A 29 -5.12 12.06 -31.50
N LYS A 30 -4.81 11.68 -30.26
CA LYS A 30 -4.73 12.61 -29.11
C LYS A 30 -3.62 13.64 -29.30
N LYS A 31 -2.45 13.22 -29.79
CA LYS A 31 -1.31 14.12 -30.06
C LYS A 31 -1.61 15.13 -31.15
N ALA A 32 -2.31 14.72 -32.21
CA ALA A 32 -2.77 15.62 -33.26
C ALA A 32 -3.77 16.66 -32.72
N ILE A 33 -4.74 16.24 -31.90
CA ILE A 33 -5.69 17.15 -31.25
C ILE A 33 -4.96 18.15 -30.33
N LYS A 34 -3.98 17.68 -29.54
CA LYS A 34 -3.14 18.55 -28.69
C LYS A 34 -2.42 19.63 -29.48
N MET A 35 -1.82 19.25 -30.62
CA MET A 35 -1.18 20.22 -31.52
C MET A 35 -2.19 21.24 -32.04
N GLY A 36 -3.43 20.83 -32.28
CA GLY A 36 -4.52 21.71 -32.66
C GLY A 36 -4.86 22.77 -31.62
N ILE A 37 -5.02 22.35 -30.36
CA ILE A 37 -5.28 23.27 -29.23
C ILE A 37 -4.15 24.29 -29.11
N THR A 38 -2.89 23.86 -29.27
CA THR A 38 -1.73 24.76 -29.19
C THR A 38 -1.64 25.74 -30.36
N ILE A 39 -2.09 25.37 -31.57
CA ILE A 39 -2.03 26.23 -32.77
C ILE A 39 -3.19 27.22 -32.80
N GLU A 40 -4.41 26.76 -32.53
CA GLU A 40 -5.64 27.53 -32.71
C GLU A 40 -6.05 28.28 -31.43
N GLY A 41 -5.54 27.84 -30.27
CA GLY A 41 -5.87 28.39 -28.96
C GLY A 41 -7.12 27.77 -28.33
N PRO A 42 -7.28 27.89 -26.99
CA PRO A 42 -8.39 27.27 -26.24
C PRO A 42 -9.77 27.71 -26.72
N LYS A 43 -9.97 29.03 -26.89
CA LYS A 43 -11.25 29.62 -27.34
C LYS A 43 -11.73 29.07 -28.68
N LYS A 44 -10.89 29.17 -29.70
CA LYS A 44 -11.22 28.74 -31.06
C LYS A 44 -11.41 27.22 -31.11
N PHE A 45 -10.69 26.48 -30.26
CA PHE A 45 -10.86 25.04 -30.16
C PHE A 45 -12.19 24.65 -29.50
N SER A 46 -12.63 25.35 -28.45
CA SER A 46 -13.95 25.18 -27.83
C SER A 46 -15.06 25.42 -28.84
N GLU A 47 -15.02 26.55 -29.58
CA GLU A 47 -15.98 26.87 -30.65
C GLU A 47 -16.05 25.75 -31.71
N MET A 48 -14.90 25.21 -32.15
CA MET A 48 -14.84 24.09 -33.10
C MET A 48 -15.30 22.75 -32.52
N ALA A 49 -15.21 22.55 -31.21
CA ALA A 49 -15.68 21.36 -30.51
C ALA A 49 -17.22 21.37 -30.42
N SER A 50 -17.80 22.52 -30.09
CA SER A 50 -19.26 22.71 -30.06
C SER A 50 -19.90 22.49 -31.43
N GLU A 51 -19.27 22.91 -32.53
CA GLU A 51 -19.73 22.60 -33.90
C GLU A 51 -19.77 21.09 -34.21
N HIS A 52 -19.03 20.28 -33.45
CA HIS A 52 -18.96 18.82 -33.60
C HIS A 52 -19.69 18.09 -32.46
N GLU A 53 -20.64 18.77 -31.81
CA GLU A 53 -21.48 18.25 -30.72
C GLU A 53 -20.69 17.84 -29.46
N TRP A 54 -19.52 18.44 -29.23
CA TRP A 54 -18.75 18.25 -28.00
C TRP A 54 -18.85 19.50 -27.14
N GLU A 55 -19.55 19.40 -26.00
CA GLU A 55 -19.64 20.47 -25.00
C GLU A 55 -18.34 20.48 -24.19
N ILE A 56 -17.41 21.36 -24.57
CA ILE A 56 -16.15 21.58 -23.85
C ILE A 56 -15.96 23.09 -23.71
N GLU A 57 -15.99 23.58 -22.49
CA GLU A 57 -15.86 25.02 -22.19
C GLU A 57 -14.39 25.48 -22.30
N GLU A 58 -14.19 26.74 -22.69
CA GLU A 58 -12.83 27.33 -22.84
C GLU A 58 -12.01 27.19 -21.55
N SER A 59 -12.64 27.45 -20.39
CA SER A 59 -12.01 27.35 -19.07
C SER A 59 -11.54 25.94 -18.73
N GLU A 60 -12.22 24.91 -19.22
CA GLU A 60 -11.81 23.52 -19.01
C GLU A 60 -10.54 23.20 -19.78
N ILE A 61 -10.45 23.69 -21.02
CA ILE A 61 -9.26 23.50 -21.86
C ILE A 61 -8.05 24.20 -21.23
N GLU A 62 -8.22 25.44 -20.75
CA GLU A 62 -7.17 26.19 -20.07
C GLU A 62 -6.69 25.50 -18.79
N TYR A 63 -7.62 25.08 -17.93
CA TYR A 63 -7.30 24.43 -16.67
C TYR A 63 -6.53 23.13 -16.89
N VAL A 64 -6.94 22.28 -17.84
CA VAL A 64 -6.23 21.02 -18.07
C VAL A 64 -4.87 21.26 -18.74
N LEU A 65 -4.71 22.33 -19.54
CA LEU A 65 -3.40 22.72 -20.07
C LEU A 65 -2.45 23.19 -18.97
N GLU A 66 -2.93 23.98 -18.02
CA GLU A 66 -2.17 24.44 -16.85
C GLU A 66 -1.77 23.26 -15.96
N CYS A 67 -2.73 22.38 -15.64
CA CYS A 67 -2.50 21.17 -14.86
C CYS A 67 -1.44 20.26 -15.50
N ALA A 68 -1.47 20.11 -16.83
CA ALA A 68 -0.48 19.32 -17.55
C ALA A 68 0.92 19.98 -17.60
N TYR A 69 0.98 21.31 -17.63
CA TYR A 69 2.24 22.06 -17.57
C TYR A 69 2.90 21.92 -16.20
N GLU A 70 2.14 22.10 -15.12
CA GLU A 70 2.65 22.00 -13.74
C GLU A 70 3.08 20.58 -13.37
N ALA A 71 2.33 19.57 -13.81
CA ALA A 71 2.66 18.18 -13.56
C ALA A 71 3.85 17.66 -14.38
N GLY A 72 4.39 18.47 -15.32
CA GLY A 72 5.37 18.00 -16.32
C GLY A 72 4.84 16.83 -17.14
N ALA A 73 3.52 16.66 -17.17
CA ALA A 73 2.85 15.48 -17.69
C ALA A 73 2.50 15.68 -19.16
N SER A 74 2.81 14.68 -19.97
CA SER A 74 2.29 14.59 -21.33
C SER A 74 0.81 14.17 -21.32
N PHE A 75 -0.07 15.03 -20.79
CA PHE A 75 -1.55 15.03 -20.87
C PHE A 75 -2.21 13.65 -21.13
N ALA A 76 -1.93 12.67 -20.28
CA ALA A 76 -2.46 11.32 -20.46
C ALA A 76 -2.56 10.53 -19.16
N GLU A 77 -2.78 11.21 -18.04
CA GLU A 77 -3.42 10.55 -16.91
C GLU A 77 -4.83 11.12 -16.84
N GLY A 78 -5.84 10.27 -17.05
CA GLY A 78 -7.26 10.64 -17.01
C GLY A 78 -7.70 11.28 -15.69
N SER A 79 -6.80 11.38 -14.71
CA SER A 79 -6.93 12.10 -13.45
C SER A 79 -7.18 13.61 -13.65
N CYS A 80 -6.56 14.26 -14.63
CA CYS A 80 -6.68 15.73 -14.75
C CYS A 80 -8.06 16.15 -15.27
N ILE A 81 -8.62 15.39 -16.22
CA ILE A 81 -9.98 15.61 -16.75
C ILE A 81 -11.03 15.27 -15.69
N SER A 82 -10.84 14.20 -14.92
CA SER A 82 -11.78 13.83 -13.85
C SER A 82 -11.72 14.78 -12.67
N ILE A 83 -10.55 15.36 -12.33
CA ILE A 83 -10.45 16.45 -11.36
C ILE A 83 -11.16 17.70 -11.88
N ALA A 84 -10.98 18.08 -13.15
CA ALA A 84 -11.62 19.25 -13.74
C ALA A 84 -13.16 19.14 -13.72
N LEU A 85 -13.72 18.00 -14.15
CA LEU A 85 -15.16 17.70 -14.05
C LEU A 85 -15.66 17.72 -12.60
N LEU A 86 -14.88 17.15 -11.67
CA LEU A 86 -15.23 17.17 -10.24
C LEU A 86 -15.15 18.56 -9.61
N THR A 87 -14.36 19.49 -10.15
CA THR A 87 -14.29 20.87 -9.64
C THR A 87 -15.27 21.83 -10.32
N ASN A 88 -15.62 21.61 -11.60
CA ASN A 88 -16.60 22.45 -12.30
C ASN A 88 -18.05 22.01 -12.02
N GLU A 89 -18.31 20.71 -11.85
CA GLU A 89 -19.64 20.19 -11.49
C GLU A 89 -19.77 19.84 -9.99
N GLY A 90 -18.75 20.18 -9.19
CA GLY A 90 -18.68 19.77 -7.78
C GLY A 90 -19.14 20.80 -6.77
N TRP A 91 -20.40 20.64 -6.33
CA TRP A 91 -20.89 20.92 -4.97
C TRP A 91 -20.50 22.27 -4.36
N THR A 92 -21.24 23.32 -4.73
CA THR A 92 -21.20 24.63 -4.06
C THR A 92 -22.13 24.73 -2.85
N GLU A 93 -22.88 23.68 -2.51
CA GLU A 93 -23.76 23.69 -1.35
C GLU A 93 -23.02 23.20 -0.09
N GLU A 94 -23.13 23.97 1.00
CA GLU A 94 -22.66 23.52 2.30
C GLU A 94 -23.35 22.20 2.68
N ILE A 95 -22.56 21.23 3.16
CA ILE A 95 -23.10 19.96 3.64
C ILE A 95 -23.95 20.23 4.90
N THR A 96 -25.27 20.24 4.73
CA THR A 96 -26.26 20.31 5.80
C THR A 96 -26.73 18.90 6.19
N GLU A 97 -27.39 18.77 7.35
CA GLU A 97 -28.01 17.49 7.75
C GLU A 97 -29.05 17.01 6.74
N ASP A 98 -29.71 17.93 6.02
CA ASP A 98 -30.73 17.62 5.02
C ASP A 98 -30.13 17.13 3.69
N ASN A 99 -28.90 17.53 3.38
CA ASN A 99 -28.20 17.17 2.13
C ASN A 99 -27.25 15.98 2.31
N PHE A 100 -26.99 15.57 3.56
CA PHE A 100 -26.15 14.43 3.90
C PHE A 100 -26.92 13.11 3.77
N VAL A 101 -27.04 12.61 2.54
CA VAL A 101 -27.66 11.31 2.28
C VAL A 101 -26.67 10.19 2.60
N VAL A 102 -26.97 9.39 3.63
CA VAL A 102 -26.30 8.10 3.85
C VAL A 102 -27.06 7.06 3.04
N PRO A 103 -26.44 6.41 2.04
CA PRO A 103 -27.11 5.37 1.25
C PRO A 103 -27.65 4.27 2.16
N ALA A 104 -28.88 3.80 1.90
CA ALA A 104 -29.41 2.64 2.61
C ALA A 104 -28.63 1.39 2.21
N GLY A 105 -28.69 0.33 3.03
CA GLY A 105 -28.01 -0.94 2.72
C GLY A 105 -28.40 -1.55 1.36
N GLU A 106 -29.54 -1.13 0.84
CA GLU A 106 -30.16 -1.54 -0.43
C GLU A 106 -29.61 -0.77 -1.64
N ASP A 107 -29.03 0.42 -1.41
CA ASP A 107 -28.43 1.29 -2.43
C ASP A 107 -26.95 0.93 -2.68
N TYR A 108 -26.37 0.05 -1.87
CA TYR A 108 -25.08 -0.56 -2.16
C TYR A 108 -25.24 -1.55 -3.31
N TYR A 109 -24.89 -1.12 -4.52
CA TYR A 109 -24.69 -2.02 -5.65
C TYR A 109 -23.76 -3.18 -5.22
N GLU A 110 -24.27 -4.42 -5.20
CA GLU A 110 -23.49 -5.67 -5.16
C GLU A 110 -22.74 -5.87 -6.49
N GLY A 111 -22.01 -4.85 -6.95
CA GLY A 111 -21.41 -4.76 -8.28
C GLY A 111 -19.91 -5.06 -8.32
N TYR A 112 -19.38 -5.82 -7.37
CA TYR A 112 -18.00 -6.32 -7.41
C TYR A 112 -17.98 -7.85 -7.45
N GLU A 113 -18.69 -8.43 -8.41
CA GLU A 113 -18.25 -9.69 -9.01
C GLU A 113 -17.05 -9.38 -9.93
N GLY A 114 -15.83 -9.58 -9.44
CA GLY A 114 -14.64 -9.59 -10.32
C GLY A 114 -13.37 -8.93 -9.81
N ASP A 115 -13.36 -8.36 -8.60
CA ASP A 115 -12.07 -8.14 -7.94
C ASP A 115 -11.57 -9.52 -7.52
N ASP A 116 -10.62 -10.06 -8.28
CA ASP A 116 -9.77 -11.18 -7.87
C ASP A 116 -9.19 -10.81 -6.50
N VAL A 117 -9.85 -11.27 -5.45
CA VAL A 117 -9.29 -11.24 -4.10
C VAL A 117 -8.04 -12.10 -4.23
N GLU A 118 -6.87 -11.46 -4.36
CA GLU A 118 -5.60 -12.15 -4.29
C GLU A 118 -5.54 -12.78 -2.90
N GLU A 119 -5.98 -14.03 -2.84
CA GLU A 119 -5.93 -14.85 -1.66
C GLU A 119 -4.45 -15.17 -1.44
N TRP A 120 -3.79 -14.30 -0.67
CA TRP A 120 -2.41 -14.49 -0.25
C TRP A 120 -2.36 -15.71 0.65
N ASP A 121 -2.28 -16.89 0.05
CA ASP A 121 -2.11 -18.14 0.74
C ASP A 121 -0.68 -18.20 1.31
N ILE A 122 -0.55 -17.75 2.56
CA ILE A 122 0.73 -17.68 3.29
C ILE A 122 1.40 -19.08 3.30
N ALA A 123 0.63 -20.16 3.17
CA ALA A 123 1.14 -21.52 3.06
C ALA A 123 1.91 -21.77 1.75
N ALA A 124 1.48 -21.17 0.63
CA ALA A 124 2.15 -21.29 -0.66
C ALA A 124 3.50 -20.54 -0.68
N ASN A 125 3.58 -19.38 -0.01
CA ASN A 125 4.78 -18.54 0.03
C ASN A 125 5.84 -19.01 1.05
N ARG A 126 5.47 -19.87 2.01
CA ARG A 126 6.39 -20.43 3.01
C ARG A 126 6.12 -21.94 3.20
N PRO A 127 6.41 -22.77 2.19
CA PRO A 127 6.16 -24.20 2.27
C PRO A 127 6.85 -24.79 3.50
N GLY A 128 6.08 -25.53 4.30
CA GLY A 128 6.56 -26.17 5.52
C GLY A 128 7.67 -27.18 5.23
N LEU A 129 8.40 -27.59 6.27
CA LEU A 129 9.49 -28.57 6.15
C LEU A 129 9.08 -29.84 5.38
N TRP A 130 7.89 -30.38 5.67
CA TRP A 130 7.35 -31.56 5.00
C TRP A 130 7.04 -31.34 3.52
N GLU A 131 6.56 -30.15 3.16
CA GLU A 131 6.28 -29.77 1.77
C GLU A 131 7.58 -29.66 0.96
N ASN A 132 8.62 -29.08 1.55
CA ASN A 132 9.96 -29.03 0.95
C ASN A 132 10.54 -30.44 0.74
N ILE A 133 10.31 -31.36 1.67
CA ILE A 133 10.73 -32.76 1.53
C ILE A 133 9.96 -33.46 0.39
N ARG A 134 8.64 -33.25 0.27
CA ARG A 134 7.82 -33.81 -0.81
C ARG A 134 8.28 -33.32 -2.18
N ARG A 135 8.43 -32.01 -2.37
CA ARG A 135 8.92 -31.41 -3.61
C ARG A 135 10.32 -31.89 -3.98
N LYS A 136 11.21 -32.09 -2.98
CA LYS A 136 12.53 -32.67 -3.20
C LYS A 136 12.43 -34.12 -3.70
N LYS A 137 11.55 -34.93 -3.11
CA LYS A 137 11.30 -36.32 -3.56
C LYS A 137 10.74 -36.38 -4.97
N GLU A 138 9.82 -35.48 -5.34
CA GLU A 138 9.29 -35.39 -6.71
C GLU A 138 10.38 -35.03 -7.72
N ARG A 139 11.18 -33.99 -7.44
CA ARG A 139 12.27 -33.53 -8.31
C ARG A 139 13.36 -34.59 -8.49
N GLU A 140 13.71 -35.31 -7.44
CA GLU A 140 14.78 -36.31 -7.47
C GLU A 140 14.29 -37.70 -7.88
N GLY A 141 12.99 -37.98 -7.76
CA GLY A 141 12.35 -39.23 -8.16
C GLY A 141 13.11 -40.45 -7.64
N LYS A 142 13.50 -41.34 -8.57
CA LYS A 142 14.29 -42.56 -8.28
C LYS A 142 15.72 -42.29 -7.76
N LYS A 143 16.22 -41.05 -7.87
CA LYS A 143 17.56 -40.64 -7.40
C LYS A 143 17.55 -40.12 -5.96
N TYR A 144 16.38 -39.91 -5.35
CA TYR A 144 16.29 -39.47 -3.97
C TYR A 144 16.82 -40.56 -3.02
N ARG A 145 17.94 -40.27 -2.34
CA ARG A 145 18.56 -41.17 -1.37
C ARG A 145 18.61 -40.47 -0.01
N PRO A 146 17.75 -40.82 0.96
CA PRO A 146 17.89 -40.35 2.33
C PRO A 146 19.23 -40.78 2.91
N ALA A 147 19.80 -39.93 3.78
CA ALA A 147 21.01 -40.28 4.53
C ALA A 147 20.75 -41.52 5.42
N LYS A 148 21.59 -42.55 5.23
CA LYS A 148 21.54 -43.80 5.99
C LYS A 148 22.09 -43.60 7.40
N PRO A 149 21.74 -44.47 8.37
CA PRO A 149 22.37 -44.45 9.70
C PRO A 149 23.89 -44.49 9.58
N GLY A 150 24.59 -43.44 10.05
CA GLY A 150 26.05 -43.31 9.98
C GLY A 150 26.61 -42.40 8.88
N ASP A 151 25.79 -41.90 7.96
CA ASP A 151 26.25 -40.91 6.96
C ASP A 151 26.55 -39.54 7.59
N LYS A 152 27.56 -38.84 7.08
CA LYS A 152 27.93 -37.48 7.52
C LYS A 152 26.78 -36.47 7.48
N ASP A 153 25.86 -36.65 6.54
CA ASP A 153 24.70 -35.78 6.34
C ASP A 153 23.48 -36.17 7.22
N ARG A 154 23.58 -37.25 7.99
CA ARG A 154 22.55 -37.65 8.95
C ARG A 154 22.81 -36.93 10.29
N PRO A 155 21.78 -36.34 10.91
CA PRO A 155 21.91 -35.79 12.25
C PRO A 155 22.45 -36.83 13.24
N ASP A 156 23.39 -36.39 14.08
CA ASP A 156 23.99 -37.22 15.13
C ASP A 156 22.91 -37.82 16.07
N PRO A 157 23.05 -39.08 16.53
CA PRO A 157 22.06 -39.73 17.39
C PRO A 157 21.74 -38.96 18.68
N ASP A 158 22.72 -38.29 19.27
CA ASP A 158 22.52 -37.48 20.48
C ASP A 158 21.79 -36.18 20.15
N ALA A 159 22.08 -35.58 18.99
CA ALA A 159 21.31 -34.43 18.49
C ALA A 159 19.85 -34.81 18.22
N TRP A 160 19.59 -36.02 17.72
CA TRP A 160 18.24 -36.53 17.49
C TRP A 160 17.49 -36.78 18.81
N LYS A 161 18.13 -37.43 19.79
CA LYS A 161 17.56 -37.61 21.13
C LYS A 161 17.30 -36.28 21.85
N LYS A 162 18.20 -35.31 21.70
CA LYS A 162 18.03 -33.95 22.24
C LYS A 162 16.91 -33.16 21.57
N ALA A 163 16.65 -33.38 20.29
CA ALA A 163 15.51 -32.79 19.60
C ALA A 163 14.18 -33.46 20.00
N GLN A 164 14.22 -34.74 20.42
CA GLN A 164 13.06 -35.49 20.90
C GLN A 164 12.78 -35.32 22.40
N SER A 165 13.78 -34.91 23.19
CA SER A 165 13.61 -34.79 24.64
C SER A 165 12.67 -33.65 24.99
N LYS A 166 11.71 -33.92 25.89
CA LYS A 166 10.78 -32.92 26.44
C LYS A 166 11.50 -31.87 27.29
N ASP A 167 12.74 -32.14 27.69
CA ASP A 167 13.59 -31.29 28.55
C ASP A 167 14.17 -30.06 27.81
N GLY A 168 13.88 -29.88 26.53
CA GLY A 168 14.27 -28.69 25.76
C GLY A 168 13.46 -27.43 26.08
N PHE A 169 12.48 -27.49 27.00
CA PHE A 169 11.64 -26.34 27.33
C PHE A 169 12.44 -25.27 28.08
N LYS A 170 12.85 -24.24 27.35
CA LYS A 170 13.45 -23.04 27.95
C LYS A 170 12.33 -22.12 28.44
N PRO A 171 12.39 -21.66 29.72
CA PRO A 171 11.46 -20.66 30.21
C PRO A 171 11.41 -19.46 29.28
N HIS A 172 10.20 -19.07 28.88
CA HIS A 172 10.02 -17.94 27.96
C HIS A 172 8.76 -17.15 28.28
N MET A 173 8.72 -15.93 27.79
CA MET A 173 7.61 -15.00 28.04
C MET A 173 6.43 -15.33 27.14
N MET A 174 5.30 -15.59 27.78
CA MET A 174 3.97 -15.60 27.21
C MET A 174 3.30 -14.27 27.57
N TYR A 175 2.32 -13.84 26.80
CA TYR A 175 1.65 -12.56 27.00
C TYR A 175 0.14 -12.73 26.98
N ASP A 176 -0.52 -12.11 27.95
CA ASP A 176 -1.97 -12.10 28.03
C ASP A 176 -2.61 -11.22 26.94
N LYS A 177 -3.95 -11.18 26.93
CA LYS A 177 -4.75 -10.32 26.05
C LYS A 177 -4.47 -8.81 26.22
N ASP A 178 -3.92 -8.42 27.37
CA ASP A 178 -3.60 -7.04 27.72
C ASP A 178 -2.13 -6.70 27.39
N GLY A 179 -1.36 -7.68 26.91
CA GLY A 179 0.05 -7.56 26.55
C GLY A 179 1.01 -7.63 27.74
N LYS A 180 0.52 -8.00 28.93
CA LYS A 180 1.35 -8.23 30.12
C LYS A 180 2.08 -9.56 29.97
N GLY A 181 3.39 -9.53 30.20
CA GLY A 181 4.24 -10.71 30.09
C GLY A 181 4.18 -11.58 31.34
N HIS A 182 3.99 -12.88 31.15
CA HIS A 182 4.07 -13.93 32.15
C HIS A 182 5.11 -14.96 31.72
N MET A 183 6.02 -15.33 32.63
CA MET A 183 7.09 -16.28 32.31
C MET A 183 6.56 -17.70 32.47
N ALA A 184 6.44 -18.44 31.37
CA ALA A 184 6.15 -19.86 31.41
C ALA A 184 7.44 -20.60 31.82
N LYS A 185 7.49 -21.13 33.04
CA LYS A 185 8.71 -21.79 33.58
C LYS A 185 8.82 -23.26 33.19
N THR A 186 7.68 -23.93 33.03
CA THR A 186 7.59 -25.33 32.64
C THR A 186 6.73 -25.49 31.39
N TYR A 187 6.88 -26.63 30.71
CA TYR A 187 6.07 -26.96 29.55
C TYR A 187 4.57 -27.02 29.88
N GLU A 188 4.21 -27.48 31.08
CA GLU A 188 2.82 -27.51 31.55
C GLU A 188 2.25 -26.11 31.76
N ASP A 189 3.05 -25.21 32.32
CA ASP A 189 2.68 -23.80 32.51
C ASP A 189 2.47 -23.11 31.16
N HIS A 190 3.32 -23.42 30.18
CA HIS A 190 3.15 -22.98 28.80
C HIS A 190 1.85 -23.46 28.16
N LEU A 191 1.53 -24.75 28.28
CA LEU A 191 0.29 -25.32 27.74
C LEU A 191 -0.94 -24.71 28.43
N ARG A 192 -0.87 -24.48 29.75
CA ARG A 192 -1.92 -23.80 30.52
C ARG A 192 -2.13 -22.37 30.02
N MET A 193 -1.06 -21.59 29.92
CA MET A 193 -1.10 -20.21 29.41
C MET A 193 -1.64 -20.18 27.97
N LYS A 194 -1.18 -21.08 27.10
CA LYS A 194 -1.69 -21.21 25.72
C LYS A 194 -3.19 -21.51 25.68
N LYS A 195 -3.66 -22.42 26.55
CA LYS A 195 -5.10 -22.75 26.68
C LYS A 195 -5.92 -21.58 27.19
N MET A 196 -5.34 -20.73 28.03
CA MET A 196 -5.94 -19.48 28.51
C MET A 196 -5.88 -18.33 27.47
N GLY A 197 -5.37 -18.58 26.26
CA GLY A 197 -5.31 -17.59 25.18
C GLY A 197 -4.07 -16.69 25.21
N TYR A 198 -3.05 -17.02 26.02
CA TYR A 198 -1.80 -16.29 26.02
C TYR A 198 -1.03 -16.58 24.73
N THR A 199 -0.34 -15.56 24.22
CA THR A 199 0.44 -15.67 22.99
C THR A 199 1.92 -15.42 23.26
N HIS A 200 2.79 -15.81 22.34
CA HIS A 200 4.22 -15.49 22.44
C HIS A 200 4.52 -14.03 22.08
N GLU A 201 3.51 -13.24 21.73
CA GLU A 201 3.64 -11.85 21.30
C GLU A 201 2.93 -10.89 22.25
N ALA A 202 3.67 -9.93 22.78
CA ALA A 202 3.23 -8.96 23.80
C ALA A 202 2.06 -8.05 23.46
N ASN A 203 1.49 -8.19 22.28
CA ASN A 203 0.78 -7.10 21.66
C ASN A 203 -0.25 -7.60 20.63
N ALA A 204 -0.65 -8.86 20.62
CA ALA A 204 -1.64 -9.31 19.63
C ALA A 204 -3.01 -8.67 19.91
N ALA A 205 -3.58 -8.00 18.90
CA ALA A 205 -4.95 -7.49 18.93
C ALA A 205 -5.60 -7.70 17.57
N GLU A 206 -6.92 -7.54 17.48
CA GLU A 206 -7.63 -7.64 16.22
C GLU A 206 -7.87 -6.25 15.62
N TYR A 207 -7.57 -6.10 14.34
CA TYR A 207 -7.82 -4.88 13.57
C TYR A 207 -8.39 -5.26 12.22
N LYS A 208 -9.66 -4.88 11.96
CA LYS A 208 -10.38 -5.21 10.72
C LYS A 208 -10.33 -6.70 10.36
N GLY A 209 -10.65 -7.59 11.31
CA GLY A 209 -10.65 -9.05 11.11
C GLY A 209 -9.26 -9.71 11.03
N ARG A 210 -8.17 -8.94 11.21
CA ARG A 210 -6.79 -9.44 11.15
C ARG A 210 -6.13 -9.36 12.52
N LYS A 211 -5.41 -10.40 12.91
CA LYS A 211 -4.53 -10.39 14.09
C LYS A 211 -3.30 -9.53 13.79
N VAL A 212 -3.09 -8.49 14.58
CA VAL A 212 -2.01 -7.51 14.44
C VAL A 212 -1.21 -7.37 15.73
N THR A 213 0.09 -7.11 15.60
CA THR A 213 0.96 -6.82 16.74
C THR A 213 0.94 -5.32 17.05
N LEU A 214 0.31 -4.92 18.16
CA LEU A 214 0.34 -3.59 18.77
C LEU A 214 1.76 -3.12 19.14
N ASN A 215 1.93 -1.81 19.26
CA ASN A 215 3.12 -1.12 19.78
C ASN A 215 4.47 -1.49 19.14
N LYS A 216 4.46 -2.24 18.03
CA LYS A 216 5.64 -2.67 17.29
C LYS A 216 5.61 -2.01 15.91
N PRO A 217 6.42 -0.96 15.69
CA PRO A 217 6.49 -0.32 14.38
C PRO A 217 7.02 -1.27 13.31
N PHE A 218 6.37 -1.27 12.16
CA PHE A 218 6.78 -1.99 10.96
C PHE A 218 6.95 -1.01 9.80
N ARG A 219 7.70 -1.40 8.77
CA ARG A 219 7.91 -0.59 7.57
C ARG A 219 6.75 -0.75 6.60
N THR A 220 6.43 0.32 5.90
CA THR A 220 5.41 0.32 4.85
C THR A 220 6.05 0.76 3.53
N PRO A 221 6.73 -0.17 2.80
CA PRO A 221 7.28 0.12 1.48
C PRO A 221 6.15 0.55 0.52
N GLY A 222 6.37 1.62 -0.26
CA GLY A 222 5.35 2.17 -1.17
C GLY A 222 4.15 2.83 -0.48
N GLY A 223 4.10 2.85 0.85
CA GLY A 223 3.04 3.50 1.59
C GLY A 223 3.23 5.02 1.71
N PRO A 224 2.18 5.76 2.10
CA PRO A 224 2.23 7.22 2.23
C PRO A 224 3.18 7.71 3.34
N LYS A 225 3.61 6.81 4.23
CA LYS A 225 4.57 7.07 5.31
C LYS A 225 5.57 5.91 5.40
N LYS A 226 6.71 6.16 6.03
CA LYS A 226 7.82 5.19 6.12
C LYS A 226 7.53 4.00 7.04
N SER A 227 6.82 4.25 8.13
CA SER A 227 6.51 3.25 9.13
C SER A 227 5.07 3.38 9.60
N ALA A 228 4.51 2.27 10.07
CA ALA A 228 3.22 2.24 10.72
C ALA A 228 3.26 1.38 11.99
N VAL A 229 2.30 1.61 12.88
CA VAL A 229 2.18 0.89 14.15
C VAL A 229 0.73 0.84 14.59
N TYR A 230 0.29 -0.32 15.07
CA TYR A 230 -1.03 -0.47 15.67
C TYR A 230 -0.95 -0.07 17.15
N THR A 231 -1.90 0.75 17.61
CA THR A 231 -1.95 1.23 19.00
C THR A 231 -3.39 1.33 19.48
N LYS A 232 -3.64 1.21 20.78
CA LYS A 232 -4.96 1.48 21.35
C LYS A 232 -5.13 2.99 21.60
N ASN A 233 -6.28 3.54 21.24
CA ASN A 233 -6.67 4.90 21.59
C ASN A 233 -7.19 4.98 23.05
N GLU A 234 -7.56 6.17 23.50
CA GLU A 234 -8.13 6.37 24.85
C GLU A 234 -9.45 5.60 25.07
N LYS A 235 -10.20 5.33 23.99
CA LYS A 235 -11.44 4.55 23.99
C LYS A 235 -11.21 3.03 23.91
N GLY A 236 -9.96 2.56 23.88
CA GLY A 236 -9.60 1.14 23.76
C GLY A 236 -9.58 0.56 22.34
N ASN A 237 -9.97 1.33 21.32
CA ASN A 237 -9.99 0.90 19.92
C ASN A 237 -8.58 0.83 19.33
N VAL A 238 -8.31 -0.21 18.56
CA VAL A 238 -7.05 -0.36 17.83
C VAL A 238 -7.04 0.57 16.61
N VAL A 239 -6.06 1.46 16.54
CA VAL A 239 -5.84 2.41 15.45
C VAL A 239 -4.48 2.17 14.79
N LEU A 240 -4.41 2.37 13.48
CA LEU A 240 -3.17 2.33 12.70
C LEU A 240 -2.55 3.73 12.62
N VAL A 241 -1.44 3.94 13.32
CA VAL A 241 -0.69 5.19 13.32
C VAL A 241 0.43 5.10 12.28
N ARG A 242 0.38 5.96 11.27
CA ARG A 242 1.43 6.09 10.24
C ARG A 242 2.36 7.25 10.59
N PHE A 243 3.68 7.05 10.47
CA PHE A 243 4.67 8.05 10.84
C PHE A 243 5.97 7.94 10.03
N GLY A 244 6.74 9.04 10.03
CA GLY A 244 8.00 9.14 9.32
C GLY A 244 7.83 9.40 7.82
N ASP A 245 8.81 10.09 7.26
CA ASP A 245 8.83 10.46 5.85
C ASP A 245 9.47 9.33 5.00
N PRO A 246 8.80 8.85 3.92
CA PRO A 246 9.34 7.84 3.02
C PRO A 246 10.68 8.24 2.40
N ASN A 247 10.82 9.49 2.01
CA ASN A 247 11.94 10.03 1.23
C ASN A 247 13.10 10.52 2.12
N MET A 248 12.89 10.69 3.43
CA MET A 248 13.95 11.16 4.34
C MET A 248 14.52 10.07 5.27
N LYS A 249 15.84 10.09 5.50
CA LYS A 249 16.51 9.23 6.49
C LYS A 249 16.79 9.98 7.79
N ILE A 250 16.46 9.35 8.92
CA ILE A 250 16.78 9.88 10.25
C ILE A 250 18.29 9.77 10.49
N LYS A 251 18.93 10.91 10.81
CA LYS A 251 20.36 10.99 11.14
C LYS A 251 20.56 10.93 12.67
N LYS A 252 20.14 9.81 13.29
CA LYS A 252 20.15 9.63 14.75
C LYS A 252 21.54 9.73 15.38
N SER A 253 22.57 9.34 14.63
CA SER A 253 23.97 9.40 15.07
C SER A 253 24.50 10.83 15.22
N ASN A 254 23.86 11.84 14.61
CA ASN A 254 24.29 13.23 14.75
C ASN A 254 23.55 13.90 15.94
N PRO A 255 24.26 14.22 17.04
CA PRO A 255 23.63 14.74 18.24
C PRO A 255 22.99 16.12 18.05
N ALA A 256 23.56 16.97 17.19
CA ALA A 256 22.99 18.29 16.89
C ALA A 256 21.64 18.15 16.16
N ARG A 257 21.57 17.31 15.12
CA ARG A 257 20.32 17.02 14.39
C ARG A 257 19.25 16.41 15.30
N ARG A 258 19.66 15.50 16.19
CA ARG A 258 18.78 14.88 17.19
C ARG A 258 18.23 15.93 18.16
N LYS A 259 19.08 16.80 18.72
CA LYS A 259 18.67 17.88 19.62
C LYS A 259 17.69 18.84 18.93
N SER A 260 17.99 19.29 17.72
CA SER A 260 17.11 20.20 16.95
C SER A 260 15.77 19.56 16.60
N PHE A 261 15.73 18.27 16.24
CA PHE A 261 14.46 17.58 16.02
C PHE A 261 13.64 17.51 17.30
N ARG A 262 14.27 17.08 18.40
CA ARG A 262 13.58 16.92 19.69
C ARG A 262 13.04 18.23 20.24
N ALA A 263 13.74 19.35 20.03
CA ALA A 263 13.29 20.68 20.41
C ALA A 263 12.07 21.13 19.59
N ARG A 264 12.14 21.06 18.25
CA ARG A 264 11.04 21.49 17.36
C ARG A 264 9.75 20.66 17.53
N HIS A 265 9.87 19.40 17.93
CA HIS A 265 8.74 18.50 18.10
C HIS A 265 8.33 18.27 19.56
N ASN A 266 8.86 19.05 20.51
CA ASN A 266 8.60 18.90 21.94
C ASN A 266 8.63 17.43 22.42
N CYS A 267 9.71 16.73 22.10
CA CYS A 267 9.85 15.31 22.42
C CYS A 267 10.01 15.03 23.93
N SER A 268 10.05 16.06 24.77
CA SER A 268 9.98 15.95 26.23
C SER A 268 8.56 15.54 26.67
N ASN A 269 7.52 16.03 25.98
CA ASN A 269 6.15 15.58 26.16
C ASN A 269 5.50 15.24 24.80
N PRO A 270 5.87 14.08 24.22
CA PRO A 270 5.50 13.76 22.85
C PRO A 270 4.02 13.35 22.70
N GLY A 271 3.25 13.28 23.80
CA GLY A 271 1.83 12.91 23.80
C GLY A 271 1.58 11.40 23.82
N PRO A 272 0.32 10.97 23.65
CA PRO A 272 -0.06 9.57 23.79
C PRO A 272 0.41 8.71 22.61
N LYS A 273 0.48 7.38 22.82
CA LYS A 273 0.99 6.40 21.84
C LYS A 273 0.20 6.36 20.54
N TRP A 274 -1.08 6.74 20.55
CA TRP A 274 -1.91 6.74 19.36
C TRP A 274 -1.71 7.98 18.45
N LYS A 275 -0.72 8.84 18.76
CA LYS A 275 -0.32 9.98 17.93
C LYS A 275 1.04 9.73 17.26
N ALA A 276 1.20 10.21 16.02
CA ALA A 276 2.43 10.05 15.23
C ALA A 276 3.67 10.72 15.84
N ARG A 277 3.48 11.80 16.63
CA ARG A 277 4.55 12.51 17.32
C ARG A 277 5.29 11.62 18.32
N TYR A 278 4.56 10.81 19.09
CA TYR A 278 5.14 9.83 20.02
C TYR A 278 6.13 8.91 19.34
N TRP A 279 5.72 8.30 18.23
CA TRP A 279 6.55 7.35 17.49
C TRP A 279 7.69 8.00 16.74
N SER A 280 7.49 9.20 16.19
CA SER A 280 8.57 9.98 15.60
C SER A 280 9.64 10.34 16.63
N CYS A 281 9.25 10.84 17.81
CA CYS A 281 10.17 11.14 18.90
C CYS A 281 10.90 9.91 19.47
N LYS A 282 10.25 8.74 19.44
CA LYS A 282 10.86 7.46 19.84
C LYS A 282 11.88 6.95 18.80
N ALA A 283 11.64 7.24 17.52
CA ALA A 283 12.55 6.87 16.44
C ALA A 283 13.82 7.74 16.41
N TRP A 284 13.74 9.00 16.89
CA TRP A 284 14.84 9.98 16.93
C TRP A 284 15.73 9.92 18.19
#